data_AF-A0AAE0KT33-F1
#
_entry.id   AF-A0AAE0KT33-F1
#
_cell.length_a   1.000
_cell.length_b   1.000
_cell.length_c   1.000
_cell.angle_alpha   90.00
_cell.angle_beta   90.00
_cell.angle_gamma   90.00
#
_symmetry.space_group_name_H-M   'P 1'
#
loop_
_entity.id
_entity.type
_entity.pdbx_description
1 polymer ?
#
loop_
_entity_poly.entity_id
_entity_poly.type
_entity_poly.pdbx_seq_one_letter_code
_entity_poly.pdbx_strand_id
1 'polypeptide(L)'
;MLLTPGALHLFARLTTYDDNSCTSAKISVVPCLVRNCFDRGSTGKRTAMPPVEAERAQVEDAVAAKIQECDPEQLLESGDFQDILQTVSKEVLSCLDQEPRGQLTNEVHTLIAHRVSELIRPGLDYAARRKGKKTKFSDAPKRRPLRFARFDRVVCLVGGDRQWASGNIQSLNEVDPSNPTVVFPYVVKTDPPQGRLISVPSDENDTVRAEVCFGQREGAMWFTLFCMPATPNKSRRFGVGDRVACAVEDETGDYSSWLPGTVLEMEYCFEEAAKKLLPDWEWDGVHGRVPYQVQLDTGVKVLVHRDEHWLVRDLRLQEAGIRQAANGVHCCKRIERRQRNGVWQAVDHKTCKVRPCDPPESDDSD
;
A
#
# COMPACT_ATOMS: atom_id res chain seq x y z
N MET A 1 33.74 31.04 -40.10
CA MET A 1 33.28 30.65 -38.76
C MET A 1 31.86 30.12 -38.90
N LEU A 2 31.70 28.79 -38.92
CA LEU A 2 30.42 28.11 -39.01
C LEU A 2 30.09 27.57 -37.61
N LEU A 3 28.93 27.93 -37.08
CA LEU A 3 28.39 27.37 -35.84
C LEU A 3 27.25 26.42 -36.20
N THR A 4 27.39 25.17 -35.80
CA THR A 4 26.41 24.09 -35.90
C THR A 4 25.43 24.14 -34.72
N PRO A 5 24.12 23.85 -34.91
CA PRO A 5 23.20 23.58 -33.82
C PRO A 5 23.17 22.08 -33.49
N GLY A 6 23.47 21.75 -32.24
CA GLY A 6 23.31 20.40 -31.70
C GLY A 6 21.84 20.14 -31.34
N ALA A 7 21.20 19.24 -32.09
CA ALA A 7 19.89 18.70 -31.76
C ALA A 7 20.05 17.54 -30.76
N LEU A 8 19.48 17.70 -29.56
CA LEU A 8 19.27 16.62 -28.60
C LEU A 8 17.99 15.87 -29.01
N HIS A 9 18.15 14.73 -29.67
CA HIS A 9 17.07 13.76 -29.90
C HIS A 9 16.87 12.92 -28.62
N LEU A 10 15.81 13.21 -27.87
CA LEU A 10 15.30 12.31 -26.83
C LEU A 10 14.32 11.33 -27.50
N PHE A 11 14.74 10.07 -27.67
CA PHE A 11 13.85 9.01 -28.15
C PHE A 11 12.96 8.53 -27.00
N ALA A 12 11.67 8.85 -27.04
CA ALA A 12 10.66 8.17 -26.25
C ALA A 12 10.44 6.76 -26.85
N ARG A 13 10.91 5.72 -26.13
CA ARG A 13 10.59 4.32 -26.45
C ARG A 13 9.14 4.05 -26.03
N LEU A 14 8.25 3.95 -27.01
CA LEU A 14 6.93 3.35 -26.85
C LEU A 14 7.13 1.83 -26.72
N THR A 15 7.04 1.30 -25.50
CA THR A 15 6.94 -0.15 -25.28
C THR A 15 5.48 -0.56 -25.46
N THR A 16 5.19 -1.29 -26.53
CA THR A 16 3.90 -1.98 -26.70
C THR A 16 3.81 -3.11 -25.67
N TYR A 17 2.76 -3.09 -24.84
CA TYR A 17 2.50 -4.10 -23.82
C TYR A 17 1.42 -5.05 -24.36
N ASP A 18 1.72 -6.35 -24.44
CA ASP A 18 0.77 -7.39 -24.83
C ASP A 18 -0.10 -7.77 -23.62
N ASP A 19 -1.37 -7.36 -23.65
CA ASP A 19 -2.41 -7.77 -22.71
C ASP A 19 -3.02 -9.10 -23.16
N ASN A 20 -2.71 -10.21 -22.48
CA ASN A 20 -3.58 -11.39 -22.43
C ASN A 20 -3.12 -12.41 -21.37
N SER A 21 -3.40 -12.14 -20.09
CA SER A 21 -3.73 -13.17 -19.08
C SER A 21 -4.13 -12.53 -17.74
N CYS A 22 -5.36 -12.06 -17.61
CA CYS A 22 -5.91 -11.70 -16.30
C CYS A 22 -6.61 -12.93 -15.69
N THR A 23 -5.89 -13.70 -14.88
CA THR A 23 -6.50 -14.74 -14.05
C THR A 23 -7.18 -14.08 -12.85
N SER A 24 -8.49 -14.27 -12.74
CA SER A 24 -9.33 -13.69 -11.68
C SER A 24 -8.85 -14.09 -10.27
N ALA A 25 -8.26 -13.16 -9.52
CA ALA A 25 -8.03 -13.33 -8.09
C ALA A 25 -9.35 -13.15 -7.33
N LYS A 26 -9.71 -14.13 -6.48
CA LYS A 26 -10.89 -14.05 -5.60
C LYS A 26 -10.55 -13.17 -4.40
N ILE A 27 -11.30 -12.07 -4.23
CA ILE A 27 -11.20 -11.17 -3.09
C ILE A 27 -12.17 -11.63 -2.00
N SER A 28 -11.68 -11.85 -0.79
CA SER A 28 -12.48 -12.23 0.39
C SER A 28 -12.91 -11.00 1.20
N VAL A 29 -14.15 -11.00 1.70
CA VAL A 29 -14.72 -9.94 2.56
C VAL A 29 -15.18 -10.60 3.86
N VAL A 30 -14.63 -10.20 5.01
CA VAL A 30 -14.89 -10.86 6.31
C VAL A 30 -15.59 -9.91 7.31
N PRO A 31 -16.71 -10.32 7.96
CA PRO A 31 -17.38 -9.54 9.01
C PRO A 31 -17.07 -10.04 10.44
N CYS A 32 -16.85 -9.13 11.41
CA CYS A 32 -16.60 -9.45 12.82
C CYS A 32 -17.87 -9.36 13.70
N LEU A 33 -18.08 -10.33 14.60
CA LEU A 33 -19.16 -10.37 15.60
C LEU A 33 -18.60 -10.58 17.02
N VAL A 34 -19.21 -9.90 18.00
CA VAL A 34 -18.85 -9.94 19.44
C VAL A 34 -20.04 -10.47 20.23
N ARG A 35 -19.85 -11.43 21.17
CA ARG A 35 -20.77 -11.62 22.31
C ARG A 35 -20.26 -12.47 23.49
N ASN A 36 -20.98 -12.26 24.60
CA ASN A 36 -20.68 -12.51 26.01
C ASN A 36 -20.71 -13.95 26.51
N CYS A 37 -19.96 -14.17 27.59
CA CYS A 37 -19.84 -15.40 28.38
C CYS A 37 -21.04 -15.64 29.31
N PHE A 38 -21.36 -16.92 29.55
CA PHE A 38 -22.22 -17.39 30.64
C PHE A 38 -21.57 -18.55 31.39
N ASP A 39 -21.89 -18.61 32.67
CA ASP A 39 -21.25 -19.33 33.76
C ASP A 39 -21.91 -20.70 34.05
N ARG A 40 -21.16 -21.67 34.62
CA ARG A 40 -21.61 -22.70 35.59
C ARG A 40 -20.52 -23.74 35.92
N GLY A 41 -20.30 -23.96 37.21
CA GLY A 41 -19.40 -24.97 37.77
C GLY A 41 -20.02 -26.36 37.97
N SER A 42 -19.19 -27.31 38.45
CA SER A 42 -19.60 -28.50 39.22
C SER A 42 -18.40 -29.30 39.75
N THR A 43 -18.65 -30.08 40.79
CA THR A 43 -17.78 -30.79 41.73
C THR A 43 -17.24 -32.15 41.27
N GLY A 44 -15.94 -32.36 41.54
CA GLY A 44 -15.20 -33.58 41.92
C GLY A 44 -15.70 -35.00 41.60
N LYS A 45 -15.03 -35.65 40.63
CA LYS A 45 -14.75 -37.10 40.56
C LYS A 45 -13.56 -37.31 39.61
N ARG A 46 -12.66 -38.25 39.96
CA ARG A 46 -11.41 -38.65 39.26
C ARG A 46 -11.15 -37.85 38.00
N THR A 47 -10.35 -36.79 38.15
CA THR A 47 -10.15 -35.76 37.15
C THR A 47 -9.49 -36.37 35.91
N ALA A 48 -10.31 -36.75 34.94
CA ALA A 48 -9.94 -36.55 33.55
C ALA A 48 -9.37 -35.13 33.49
N MET A 49 -8.17 -34.97 32.92
CA MET A 49 -7.62 -33.64 32.69
C MET A 49 -8.72 -32.79 32.10
N PRO A 50 -9.00 -31.60 32.66
CA PRO A 50 -10.01 -30.72 32.11
C PRO A 50 -9.76 -30.62 30.59
N PRO A 51 -10.80 -30.68 29.75
CA PRO A 51 -10.66 -30.79 28.28
C PRO A 51 -9.61 -29.84 27.69
N VAL A 52 -9.49 -28.65 28.30
CA VAL A 52 -8.53 -27.58 27.98
C VAL A 52 -7.06 -28.00 28.18
N GLU A 53 -6.73 -28.72 29.26
CA GLU A 53 -5.36 -29.16 29.51
C GLU A 53 -4.93 -30.28 28.54
N ALA A 54 -5.86 -31.15 28.14
CA ALA A 54 -5.59 -32.20 27.17
C ALA A 54 -5.36 -31.63 25.76
N GLU A 55 -6.14 -30.63 25.37
CA GLU A 55 -5.98 -29.90 24.10
C GLU A 55 -4.66 -29.13 24.06
N ARG A 56 -4.30 -28.45 25.17
CA ARG A 56 -3.00 -27.79 25.32
C ARG A 56 -1.82 -28.75 25.15
N ALA A 57 -1.86 -29.92 25.77
CA ALA A 57 -0.81 -30.92 25.61
C ALA A 57 -0.68 -31.39 24.16
N GLN A 58 -1.80 -31.59 23.45
CA GLN A 58 -1.78 -31.96 22.03
C GLN A 58 -1.16 -30.86 21.14
N VAL A 59 -1.46 -29.58 21.42
CA VAL A 59 -0.86 -28.45 20.69
C VAL A 59 0.65 -28.38 20.97
N GLU A 60 1.06 -28.45 22.24
CA GLU A 60 2.47 -28.39 22.63
C GLU A 60 3.28 -29.56 22.01
N ASP A 61 2.73 -30.78 22.01
CA ASP A 61 3.36 -31.95 21.38
C ASP A 61 3.49 -31.77 19.86
N ALA A 62 2.45 -31.25 19.19
CA ALA A 62 2.47 -31.01 17.75
C ALA A 62 3.47 -29.91 17.37
N VAL A 63 3.55 -28.84 18.17
CA VAL A 63 4.54 -27.77 17.99
C VAL A 63 5.95 -28.31 18.21
N ALA A 64 6.19 -29.07 19.28
CA ALA A 64 7.49 -29.67 19.57
C ALA A 64 7.96 -30.63 18.46
N ALA A 65 7.07 -31.50 17.98
CA ALA A 65 7.37 -32.41 16.87
C ALA A 65 7.74 -31.65 15.60
N LYS A 66 7.03 -30.54 15.31
CA LYS A 66 7.34 -29.70 14.15
C LYS A 66 8.65 -28.94 14.31
N ILE A 67 8.97 -28.46 15.52
CA ILE A 67 10.27 -27.83 15.80
C ILE A 67 11.40 -28.81 15.51
N GLN A 68 11.27 -30.07 15.94
CA GLN A 68 12.24 -31.14 15.67
C GLN A 68 12.36 -31.47 14.17
N GLU A 69 11.26 -31.43 13.42
CA GLU A 69 11.29 -31.62 11.97
C GLU A 69 12.06 -30.48 11.25
N CYS A 70 11.91 -29.25 11.74
CA CYS A 70 12.57 -28.07 11.18
C CYS A 70 14.03 -27.89 11.66
N ASP A 71 14.38 -28.42 12.83
CA ASP A 71 15.74 -28.42 13.40
C ASP A 71 16.21 -29.85 13.76
N PRO A 72 16.41 -30.71 12.75
CA PRO A 72 16.80 -32.11 12.99
C PRO A 72 18.21 -32.24 13.59
N GLU A 73 19.06 -31.22 13.43
CA GLU A 73 20.42 -31.16 13.97
C GLU A 73 20.47 -30.56 15.40
N GLN A 74 19.33 -30.16 15.96
CA GLN A 74 19.21 -29.53 17.28
C GLN A 74 20.18 -28.35 17.45
N LEU A 75 20.20 -27.47 16.46
CA LEU A 75 21.04 -26.28 16.44
C LEU A 75 20.49 -25.16 17.33
N LEU A 76 19.19 -25.16 17.63
CA LEU A 76 18.57 -24.23 18.55
C LEU A 76 19.07 -24.45 19.99
N GLU A 77 19.35 -23.37 20.70
CA GLU A 77 19.63 -23.45 22.13
C GLU A 77 18.33 -23.84 22.88
N SER A 78 18.47 -24.48 24.04
CA SER A 78 17.30 -24.93 24.80
C SER A 78 16.36 -23.78 25.19
N GLY A 79 16.90 -22.57 25.35
CA GLY A 79 16.12 -21.34 25.56
C GLY A 79 15.26 -21.01 24.35
N ASP A 80 15.86 -20.89 23.17
CA ASP A 80 15.15 -20.59 21.92
C ASP A 80 14.07 -21.63 21.60
N PHE A 81 14.36 -22.92 21.84
CA PHE A 81 13.38 -23.99 21.68
C PHE A 81 12.14 -23.75 22.55
N GLN A 82 12.33 -23.45 23.84
CA GLN A 82 11.23 -23.21 24.78
C GLN A 82 10.46 -21.94 24.44
N ASP A 83 11.15 -20.88 24.02
CA ASP A 83 10.53 -19.61 23.63
C ASP A 83 9.65 -19.80 22.39
N ILE A 84 10.12 -20.52 21.38
CA ILE A 84 9.33 -20.85 20.18
C ILE A 84 8.14 -21.73 20.55
N LEU A 85 8.36 -22.79 21.34
CA LEU A 85 7.30 -23.69 21.79
C LEU A 85 6.19 -22.93 22.52
N GLN A 86 6.54 -22.07 23.48
CA GLN A 86 5.57 -21.27 24.24
C GLN A 86 4.85 -20.25 23.36
N THR A 87 5.57 -19.57 22.49
CA THR A 87 5.01 -18.54 21.60
C THR A 87 3.99 -19.14 20.64
N VAL A 88 4.36 -20.20 19.92
CA VAL A 88 3.46 -20.84 18.94
C VAL A 88 2.28 -21.50 19.65
N SER A 89 2.52 -22.21 20.75
CA SER A 89 1.43 -22.89 21.48
C SER A 89 0.41 -21.89 21.99
N LYS A 90 0.85 -20.74 22.53
CA LYS A 90 -0.03 -19.66 22.99
C LYS A 90 -0.86 -19.08 21.84
N GLU A 91 -0.25 -18.83 20.68
CA GLU A 91 -0.95 -18.28 19.53
C GLU A 91 -2.01 -19.26 19.00
N VAL A 92 -1.65 -20.53 18.82
CA VAL A 92 -2.56 -21.58 18.33
C VAL A 92 -3.72 -21.81 19.30
N LEU A 93 -3.46 -21.84 20.61
CA LEU A 93 -4.52 -21.96 21.61
C LEU A 93 -5.47 -20.76 21.59
N SER A 94 -4.97 -19.55 21.35
CA SER A 94 -5.85 -18.37 21.21
C SER A 94 -6.77 -18.43 19.99
N CYS A 95 -6.35 -19.12 18.92
CA CYS A 95 -7.19 -19.40 17.76
C CYS A 95 -8.23 -20.47 18.07
N LEU A 96 -7.87 -21.52 18.82
CA LEU A 96 -8.77 -22.61 19.22
C LEU A 96 -9.83 -22.16 20.25
N ASP A 97 -9.50 -21.22 21.14
CA ASP A 97 -10.44 -20.65 22.10
C ASP A 97 -11.67 -19.99 21.42
N GLN A 98 -11.55 -19.62 20.14
CA GLN A 98 -12.65 -19.04 19.37
C GLN A 98 -13.61 -20.11 18.82
N GLU A 99 -13.15 -21.34 18.61
CA GLU A 99 -13.93 -22.47 18.11
C GLU A 99 -13.45 -23.78 18.74
N PRO A 100 -14.05 -24.24 19.86
CA PRO A 100 -13.63 -25.47 20.51
C PRO A 100 -13.88 -26.67 19.59
N ARG A 101 -12.82 -27.19 18.97
CA ARG A 101 -12.83 -28.37 18.11
C ARG A 101 -12.11 -29.48 18.87
N GLY A 102 -12.81 -30.54 19.25
CA GLY A 102 -12.25 -31.63 20.07
C GLY A 102 -11.10 -32.44 19.42
N GLN A 103 -10.65 -32.08 18.21
CA GLN A 103 -9.49 -32.63 17.52
C GLN A 103 -8.79 -31.53 16.71
N LEU A 104 -7.44 -31.56 16.68
CA LEU A 104 -6.63 -30.68 15.83
C LEU A 104 -6.93 -30.99 14.35
N THR A 105 -7.42 -30.00 13.61
CA THR A 105 -7.68 -30.15 12.17
C THR A 105 -6.38 -30.00 11.37
N ASN A 106 -6.39 -30.46 10.11
CA ASN A 106 -5.27 -30.24 9.18
C ASN A 106 -4.93 -28.75 9.00
N GLU A 107 -5.92 -27.85 9.15
CA GLU A 107 -5.73 -26.40 9.12
C GLU A 107 -4.83 -25.94 10.28
N VAL A 108 -5.10 -26.44 11.50
CA VAL A 108 -4.30 -26.12 12.69
C VAL A 108 -2.88 -26.68 12.58
N HIS A 109 -2.73 -27.90 12.07
CA HIS A 109 -1.40 -28.45 11.78
C HIS A 109 -0.62 -27.62 10.75
N THR A 110 -1.31 -27.07 9.73
CA THR A 110 -0.69 -26.19 8.74
C THR A 110 -0.27 -24.86 9.37
N LEU A 111 -1.10 -24.29 10.26
CA LEU A 111 -0.78 -23.09 11.02
C LEU A 111 0.46 -23.30 11.92
N ILE A 112 0.49 -24.42 12.66
CA ILE A 112 1.65 -24.82 13.48
C ILE A 112 2.90 -24.93 12.60
N ALA A 113 2.82 -25.67 11.49
CA ALA A 113 3.94 -25.85 10.57
C ALA A 113 4.51 -24.52 10.06
N HIS A 114 3.63 -23.59 9.69
CA HIS A 114 4.02 -22.27 9.22
C HIS A 114 4.70 -21.44 10.31
N ARG A 115 4.06 -21.30 11.48
CA ARG A 115 4.58 -20.48 12.59
C ARG A 115 5.91 -20.98 13.13
N VAL A 116 6.04 -22.29 13.29
CA VAL A 116 7.29 -22.93 13.67
C VAL A 116 8.38 -22.63 12.63
N SER A 117 8.08 -22.76 11.34
CA SER A 117 9.06 -22.47 10.27
C SER A 117 9.49 -21.00 10.23
N GLU A 118 8.58 -20.06 10.51
CA GLU A 118 8.90 -18.63 10.56
C GLU A 118 9.81 -18.26 11.74
N LEU A 119 9.55 -18.81 12.93
CA LEU A 119 10.32 -18.48 14.14
C LEU A 119 11.67 -19.21 14.22
N ILE A 120 11.76 -20.42 13.66
CA ILE A 120 12.99 -21.20 13.65
C ILE A 120 14.02 -20.63 12.67
N ARG A 121 13.58 -20.10 11.51
CA ARG A 121 14.49 -19.58 10.47
C ARG A 121 15.50 -18.56 11.02
N PRO A 122 15.09 -17.49 11.74
CA PRO A 122 16.02 -16.55 12.36
C PRO A 122 16.94 -17.18 13.41
N GLY A 123 16.44 -18.13 14.21
CA GLY A 123 17.20 -18.81 15.27
C GLY A 123 18.30 -19.71 14.70
N LEU A 124 17.99 -20.49 13.66
CA LEU A 124 18.97 -21.31 12.95
C LEU A 124 20.02 -20.44 12.24
N ASP A 125 19.60 -19.33 11.63
CA ASP A 125 20.52 -18.38 11.02
C ASP A 125 21.48 -17.76 12.05
N TYR A 126 21.01 -17.49 13.27
CA TYR A 126 21.83 -17.00 14.38
C TYR A 126 22.81 -18.07 14.89
N ALA A 127 22.34 -19.29 15.15
CA ALA A 127 23.16 -20.42 15.59
C ALA A 127 24.25 -20.78 14.56
N ALA A 128 23.92 -20.74 13.27
CA ALA A 128 24.87 -20.94 12.17
C ALA A 128 25.98 -19.87 12.13
N ARG A 129 25.64 -18.60 12.41
CA ARG A 129 26.62 -17.50 12.51
C ARG A 129 27.57 -17.66 13.70
N ARG A 130 27.07 -18.16 14.84
CA ARG A 130 27.86 -18.37 16.07
C ARG A 130 28.93 -19.46 15.91
N LYS A 131 28.66 -20.50 15.11
CA LYS A 131 29.63 -21.58 14.82
C LYS A 131 30.73 -21.20 13.80
N GLY A 132 30.90 -19.91 13.49
CA GLY A 132 32.08 -19.39 12.78
C GLY A 132 32.22 -19.77 11.31
N LYS A 133 31.25 -20.52 10.76
CA LYS A 133 31.16 -20.78 9.33
C LYS A 133 30.54 -19.53 8.71
N LYS A 134 31.39 -18.63 8.17
CA LYS A 134 30.96 -17.55 7.26
C LYS A 134 30.42 -18.18 5.97
N THR A 135 29.29 -18.87 6.05
CA THR A 135 28.51 -19.18 4.87
C THR A 135 28.01 -17.84 4.34
N LYS A 136 28.29 -17.53 3.09
CA LYS A 136 27.74 -16.37 2.37
C LYS A 136 26.24 -16.58 2.13
N PHE A 137 25.47 -16.92 3.17
CA PHE A 137 24.04 -17.17 3.14
C PHE A 137 23.30 -15.87 3.49
N SER A 138 23.57 -14.81 2.72
CA SER A 138 22.67 -13.67 2.64
C SER A 138 21.58 -13.87 1.57
N ASP A 139 21.39 -15.11 1.11
CA ASP A 139 20.49 -15.48 0.01
C ASP A 139 19.07 -15.81 0.46
N ALA A 140 18.72 -15.56 1.73
CA ALA A 140 17.32 -15.34 2.05
C ALA A 140 16.87 -14.17 1.15
N PRO A 141 15.88 -14.36 0.27
CA PRO A 141 15.49 -13.32 -0.68
C PRO A 141 15.15 -12.09 0.13
N LYS A 142 15.99 -11.05 0.04
CA LYS A 142 15.74 -9.78 0.69
C LYS A 142 14.37 -9.34 0.21
N ARG A 143 13.38 -9.37 1.10
CA ARG A 143 12.04 -8.85 0.78
C ARG A 143 12.27 -7.45 0.24
N ARG A 144 11.81 -7.20 -0.98
CA ARG A 144 11.93 -5.88 -1.58
C ARG A 144 11.25 -4.90 -0.62
N PRO A 145 11.86 -3.74 -0.34
CA PRO A 145 11.20 -2.73 0.46
C PRO A 145 9.87 -2.37 -0.21
N LEU A 146 8.82 -2.24 0.60
CA LEU A 146 7.51 -1.80 0.12
C LEU A 146 7.63 -0.41 -0.52
N ARG A 147 6.98 -0.22 -1.67
CA ARG A 147 7.02 1.05 -2.41
C ARG A 147 6.31 2.19 -1.70
N PHE A 148 5.27 1.90 -0.92
CA PHE A 148 4.43 2.90 -0.28
C PHE A 148 4.44 2.81 1.25
N ALA A 149 4.24 3.95 1.90
CA ALA A 149 4.15 4.10 3.35
C ALA A 149 2.70 4.29 3.83
N ARG A 150 2.50 4.27 5.15
CA ARG A 150 1.19 4.57 5.75
C ARG A 150 0.74 5.98 5.36
N PHE A 151 -0.55 6.11 5.08
CA PHE A 151 -1.24 7.32 4.63
C PHE A 151 -0.90 7.81 3.22
N ASP A 152 -0.03 7.12 2.48
CA ASP A 152 0.18 7.45 1.08
C ASP A 152 -1.10 7.27 0.26
N ARG A 153 -1.24 8.15 -0.74
CA ARG A 153 -2.36 8.17 -1.67
C ARG A 153 -2.08 7.21 -2.81
N VAL A 154 -2.95 6.23 -2.96
CA VAL A 154 -2.82 5.17 -3.95
C VAL A 154 -4.13 4.96 -4.70
N VAL A 155 -4.03 4.29 -5.84
CA VAL A 155 -5.13 3.66 -6.54
C VAL A 155 -4.90 2.15 -6.46
N CYS A 156 -5.90 1.42 -6.00
CA CYS A 156 -5.80 -0.02 -5.80
C CYS A 156 -6.91 -0.76 -6.57
N LEU A 157 -6.62 -1.99 -6.97
CA LEU A 157 -7.56 -2.87 -7.64
C LEU A 157 -8.56 -3.41 -6.59
N VAL A 158 -9.86 -3.16 -6.79
CA VAL A 158 -10.93 -3.59 -5.88
C VAL A 158 -11.67 -4.83 -6.41
N GLY A 159 -11.51 -5.14 -7.70
CA GLY A 159 -12.18 -6.25 -8.38
C GLY A 159 -13.68 -6.00 -8.66
N GLY A 160 -14.31 -6.97 -9.36
CA GLY A 160 -15.68 -6.83 -9.85
C GLY A 160 -15.82 -5.82 -10.99
N ASP A 161 -16.98 -5.18 -11.11
CA ASP A 161 -17.30 -4.24 -12.20
C ASP A 161 -16.52 -2.90 -12.06
N ARG A 162 -16.08 -2.57 -10.84
CA ARG A 162 -15.20 -1.42 -10.58
C ARG A 162 -13.79 -1.92 -10.34
N GLN A 163 -13.00 -1.94 -11.41
CA GLN A 163 -11.67 -2.50 -11.34
C GLN A 163 -10.79 -1.73 -10.34
N TRP A 164 -10.85 -0.39 -10.33
CA TRP A 164 -9.93 0.44 -9.53
C TRP A 164 -10.66 1.42 -8.60
N ALA A 165 -10.04 1.77 -7.47
CA ALA A 165 -10.49 2.82 -6.58
C ALA A 165 -9.32 3.57 -5.93
N SER A 166 -9.47 4.88 -5.76
CA SER A 166 -8.53 5.71 -5.01
C SER A 166 -8.73 5.56 -3.50
N GLY A 167 -7.65 5.66 -2.74
CA GLY A 167 -7.68 5.53 -1.29
C GLY A 167 -6.35 5.94 -0.63
N ASN A 168 -6.23 5.63 0.66
CA ASN A 168 -4.97 5.77 1.38
C ASN A 168 -4.60 4.50 2.15
N ILE A 169 -3.30 4.25 2.27
CA ILE A 169 -2.79 3.10 3.02
C ILE A 169 -3.03 3.32 4.51
N GLN A 170 -3.59 2.33 5.19
CA GLN A 170 -3.86 2.34 6.63
C GLN A 170 -2.85 1.49 7.41
N SER A 171 -2.50 0.33 6.86
CA SER A 171 -1.57 -0.65 7.45
C SER A 171 -0.64 -1.22 6.38
N LEU A 172 0.53 -1.67 6.84
CA LEU A 172 1.56 -2.34 6.03
C LEU A 172 1.78 -3.75 6.58
N ASN A 173 2.06 -4.73 5.71
CA ASN A 173 2.34 -6.12 6.09
C ASN A 173 1.28 -6.73 7.02
N GLU A 174 0.00 -6.53 6.70
CA GLU A 174 -1.11 -7.04 7.49
C GLU A 174 -1.25 -8.55 7.27
N VAL A 175 -1.31 -9.32 8.35
CA VAL A 175 -1.54 -10.78 8.29
C VAL A 175 -3.01 -11.03 7.96
N ASP A 176 -3.30 -11.94 7.01
CA ASP A 176 -4.68 -12.32 6.71
C ASP A 176 -5.28 -13.04 7.93
N PRO A 177 -6.39 -12.54 8.53
CA PRO A 177 -7.02 -13.16 9.69
C PRO A 177 -7.56 -14.56 9.39
N SER A 178 -7.90 -14.86 8.13
CA SER A 178 -8.40 -16.18 7.73
C SER A 178 -7.26 -17.16 7.40
N ASN A 179 -6.07 -16.64 7.05
CA ASN A 179 -4.91 -17.44 6.73
C ASN A 179 -3.62 -16.75 7.19
N PRO A 180 -3.14 -17.01 8.42
CA PRO A 180 -1.97 -16.33 8.98
C PRO A 180 -0.65 -16.53 8.22
N THR A 181 -0.64 -17.41 7.21
CA THR A 181 0.49 -17.63 6.31
C THR A 181 0.59 -16.59 5.19
N VAL A 182 -0.50 -15.85 4.95
CA VAL A 182 -0.57 -14.80 3.94
C VAL A 182 -0.39 -13.45 4.61
N VAL A 183 0.54 -12.66 4.08
CA VAL A 183 0.79 -11.29 4.53
C VAL A 183 0.52 -10.34 3.38
N PHE A 184 -0.46 -9.46 3.54
CA PHE A 184 -0.80 -8.44 2.58
C PHE A 184 0.15 -7.25 2.71
N PRO A 185 0.82 -6.80 1.64
CA PRO A 185 1.71 -5.65 1.70
C PRO A 185 0.98 -4.39 2.19
N TYR A 186 -0.28 -4.20 1.80
CA TYR A 186 -1.05 -3.00 2.13
C TYR A 186 -2.50 -3.31 2.49
N VAL A 187 -3.04 -2.52 3.41
CA VAL A 187 -4.49 -2.36 3.59
C VAL A 187 -4.85 -0.92 3.23
N VAL A 188 -5.68 -0.75 2.20
CA VAL A 188 -6.08 0.56 1.66
C VAL A 188 -7.50 0.89 2.09
N LYS A 189 -7.72 2.08 2.67
CA LYS A 189 -9.06 2.63 2.86
C LYS A 189 -9.46 3.41 1.61
N THR A 190 -10.44 2.92 0.88
CA THR A 190 -10.96 3.60 -0.31
C THR A 190 -11.66 4.90 0.07
N ASP A 191 -11.67 5.85 -0.85
CA ASP A 191 -12.39 7.11 -0.64
C ASP A 191 -13.91 6.91 -0.51
N PRO A 192 -14.63 7.91 0.00
CA PRO A 192 -16.09 7.95 -0.11
C PRO A 192 -16.55 7.89 -1.57
N PRO A 193 -17.72 7.29 -1.85
CA PRO A 193 -18.71 6.81 -0.89
C PRO A 193 -18.42 5.42 -0.30
N GLN A 194 -17.50 4.65 -0.88
CA GLN A 194 -17.24 3.27 -0.43
C GLN A 194 -16.67 3.24 0.98
N GLY A 195 -15.60 4.02 1.24
CA GLY A 195 -14.98 4.08 2.57
C GLY A 195 -14.49 2.74 3.13
N ARG A 196 -14.29 1.71 2.28
CA ARG A 196 -14.00 0.33 2.69
C ARG A 196 -12.51 0.11 2.85
N LEU A 197 -12.13 -0.84 3.72
CA LEU A 197 -10.78 -1.36 3.79
C LEU A 197 -10.63 -2.50 2.78
N ILE A 198 -9.61 -2.42 1.94
CA ILE A 198 -9.27 -3.40 0.91
C ILE A 198 -7.84 -3.87 1.15
N SER A 199 -7.65 -5.18 1.29
CA SER A 199 -6.33 -5.79 1.35
C SER A 199 -5.76 -5.94 -0.05
N VAL A 200 -4.56 -5.44 -0.28
CA VAL A 200 -3.86 -5.54 -1.57
C VAL A 200 -3.02 -6.81 -1.58
N PRO A 201 -3.19 -7.72 -2.55
CA PRO A 201 -2.55 -9.04 -2.55
C PRO A 201 -1.04 -9.02 -2.87
N SER A 202 -0.57 -8.05 -3.65
CA SER A 202 0.84 -7.91 -4.06
C SER A 202 1.26 -6.43 -4.12
N ASP A 203 2.56 -6.15 -4.04
CA ASP A 203 3.10 -4.80 -4.24
C ASP A 203 3.53 -4.63 -5.70
N GLU A 204 2.55 -4.67 -6.61
CA GLU A 204 2.78 -4.63 -8.05
C GLU A 204 1.90 -3.56 -8.69
N ASN A 205 2.33 -3.06 -9.85
CA ASN A 205 1.65 -1.97 -10.56
C ASN A 205 0.26 -2.38 -11.10
N ASP A 206 -0.02 -3.65 -11.25
CA ASP A 206 -1.33 -4.19 -11.64
C ASP A 206 -2.33 -4.28 -10.48
N THR A 207 -1.86 -4.19 -9.23
CA THR A 207 -2.71 -4.26 -8.03
C THR A 207 -2.77 -2.95 -7.25
N VAL A 208 -1.67 -2.17 -7.23
CA VAL A 208 -1.59 -0.90 -6.53
C VAL A 208 -0.59 0.06 -7.19
N ARG A 209 -0.99 1.33 -7.30
CA ARG A 209 -0.18 2.40 -7.89
C ARG A 209 -0.29 3.69 -7.07
N ALA A 210 0.68 4.58 -7.22
CA ALA A 210 0.58 5.93 -6.69
C ALA A 210 -0.61 6.68 -7.34
N GLU A 211 -1.36 7.45 -6.55
CA GLU A 211 -2.36 8.36 -7.11
C GLU A 211 -1.65 9.60 -7.68
N VAL A 212 -1.86 9.85 -8.97
CA VAL A 212 -1.24 10.92 -9.77
C VAL A 212 -2.24 11.50 -10.80
N CYS A 213 -1.86 12.56 -11.51
CA CYS A 213 -2.61 13.08 -12.64
C CYS A 213 -2.41 12.17 -13.85
N PHE A 214 -3.46 11.45 -14.23
CA PHE A 214 -3.44 10.49 -15.32
C PHE A 214 -3.68 11.18 -16.67
N GLY A 215 -3.13 10.64 -17.76
CA GLY A 215 -3.37 11.15 -19.12
C GLY A 215 -2.21 10.94 -20.09
N GLN A 216 -1.06 10.49 -19.60
CA GLN A 216 0.15 10.30 -20.40
C GLN A 216 0.17 8.99 -21.21
N ARG A 217 -0.60 7.97 -20.80
CA ARG A 217 -0.49 6.60 -21.32
C ARG A 217 -1.82 6.04 -21.81
N GLU A 218 -1.73 5.02 -22.66
CA GLU A 218 -2.86 4.16 -22.99
C GLU A 218 -3.43 3.54 -21.71
N GLY A 219 -4.76 3.55 -21.57
CA GLY A 219 -5.44 3.12 -20.35
C GLY A 219 -5.44 4.13 -19.18
N ALA A 220 -4.67 5.23 -19.24
CA ALA A 220 -4.66 6.24 -18.16
C ALA A 220 -6.05 6.82 -17.86
N MET A 221 -6.88 6.93 -18.90
CA MET A 221 -8.23 7.47 -18.82
C MET A 221 -9.14 6.62 -17.92
N TRP A 222 -8.91 5.31 -17.82
CA TRP A 222 -9.61 4.45 -16.87
C TRP A 222 -9.35 4.86 -15.42
N PHE A 223 -8.08 5.11 -15.08
CA PHE A 223 -7.72 5.57 -13.75
C PHE A 223 -8.32 6.94 -13.45
N THR A 224 -8.29 7.88 -14.42
CA THR A 224 -8.97 9.17 -14.28
C THR A 224 -10.43 8.97 -13.88
N LEU A 225 -11.17 8.13 -14.61
CA LEU A 225 -12.60 7.90 -14.38
C LEU A 225 -12.88 7.30 -13.00
N PHE A 226 -12.17 6.23 -12.64
CA PHE A 226 -12.38 5.53 -11.38
C PHE A 226 -11.92 6.31 -10.15
N CYS A 227 -11.00 7.27 -10.31
CA CYS A 227 -10.55 8.13 -9.22
C CYS A 227 -11.36 9.42 -9.09
N MET A 228 -12.32 9.72 -9.97
CA MET A 228 -13.15 10.92 -9.83
C MET A 228 -13.92 10.91 -8.50
N PRO A 229 -14.03 12.06 -7.81
CA PRO A 229 -14.84 12.14 -6.61
C PRO A 229 -16.33 12.05 -6.99
N ALA A 230 -17.14 11.44 -6.13
CA ALA A 230 -18.60 11.35 -6.36
C ALA A 230 -19.27 12.73 -6.42
N THR A 231 -18.72 13.72 -5.72
CA THR A 231 -19.16 15.11 -5.78
C THR A 231 -18.01 16.01 -6.20
N PRO A 232 -18.10 16.68 -7.37
CA PRO A 232 -17.06 17.60 -7.77
C PRO A 232 -17.02 18.80 -6.81
N ASN A 233 -15.82 19.19 -6.39
CA ASN A 233 -15.65 20.47 -5.70
C ASN A 233 -16.08 21.60 -6.64
N LYS A 234 -16.77 22.63 -6.15
CA LYS A 234 -17.19 23.79 -6.96
C LYS A 234 -16.11 24.86 -7.08
N SER A 235 -15.18 24.92 -6.13
CA SER A 235 -14.09 25.89 -6.14
C SER A 235 -12.88 25.31 -6.88
N ARG A 236 -12.21 26.17 -7.65
CA ARG A 236 -10.99 25.86 -8.41
C ARG A 236 -9.88 26.81 -7.95
N ARG A 237 -8.72 26.25 -7.61
CA ARG A 237 -7.54 27.02 -7.18
C ARG A 237 -6.82 27.71 -8.34
N PHE A 238 -6.83 27.08 -9.51
CA PHE A 238 -6.11 27.54 -10.70
C PHE A 238 -7.06 27.91 -11.83
N GLY A 239 -6.64 28.88 -12.65
CA GLY A 239 -7.28 29.34 -13.88
C GLY A 239 -6.55 28.87 -15.14
N VAL A 240 -7.18 29.04 -16.30
CA VAL A 240 -6.54 28.82 -17.61
C VAL A 240 -5.32 29.74 -17.76
N GLY A 241 -4.19 29.18 -18.21
CA GLY A 241 -2.92 29.88 -18.35
C GLY A 241 -2.03 29.85 -17.10
N ASP A 242 -2.55 29.41 -15.95
CA ASP A 242 -1.75 29.31 -14.72
C ASP A 242 -0.66 28.24 -14.85
N ARG A 243 0.49 28.53 -14.22
CA ARG A 243 1.63 27.63 -14.13
C ARG A 243 1.53 26.76 -12.89
N VAL A 244 1.50 25.45 -13.10
CA VAL A 244 1.29 24.46 -12.04
C VAL A 244 2.37 23.39 -12.07
N ALA A 245 2.54 22.71 -10.94
CA ALA A 245 3.26 21.44 -10.83
C ALA A 245 2.23 20.32 -10.67
N CYS A 246 2.26 19.33 -11.55
CA CYS A 246 1.38 18.16 -11.52
C CYS A 246 2.15 16.92 -11.09
N ALA A 247 1.55 16.13 -10.20
CA ALA A 247 2.05 14.81 -9.86
C ALA A 247 1.79 13.88 -11.04
N VAL A 248 2.82 13.23 -11.57
CA VAL A 248 2.73 12.28 -12.68
C VAL A 248 3.52 11.02 -12.36
N GLU A 249 3.26 9.94 -13.09
CA GLU A 249 4.09 8.73 -13.01
C GLU A 249 5.52 9.06 -13.43
N ASP A 250 6.50 8.46 -12.78
CA ASP A 250 7.86 8.47 -13.29
C ASP A 250 8.07 7.34 -14.32
N GLU A 251 9.28 7.25 -14.88
CA GLU A 251 9.60 6.23 -15.89
C GLU A 251 9.51 4.79 -15.37
N THR A 252 9.57 4.60 -14.04
CA THR A 252 9.48 3.27 -13.41
C THR A 252 8.03 2.85 -13.19
N GLY A 253 7.12 3.82 -13.05
CA GLY A 253 5.73 3.62 -12.63
C GLY A 253 5.57 3.27 -11.14
N ASP A 254 6.69 3.05 -10.42
CA ASP A 254 6.70 2.74 -9.00
C ASP A 254 6.58 4.01 -8.14
N TYR A 255 7.04 5.14 -8.67
CA TYR A 255 7.01 6.42 -7.99
C TYR A 255 6.32 7.49 -8.83
N SER A 256 6.34 8.72 -8.31
CA SER A 256 5.79 9.89 -8.99
C SER A 256 6.74 11.06 -8.93
N SER A 257 6.58 11.97 -9.89
CA SER A 257 7.35 13.21 -9.99
C SER A 257 6.41 14.41 -10.13
N TRP A 258 6.84 15.55 -9.64
CA TRP A 258 6.26 16.85 -9.94
C TRP A 258 6.82 17.35 -11.27
N LEU A 259 5.97 17.43 -12.29
CA LEU A 259 6.33 18.04 -13.57
C LEU A 259 5.62 19.38 -13.76
N PRO A 260 6.33 20.40 -14.31
CA PRO A 260 5.75 21.70 -14.57
C PRO A 260 4.82 21.65 -15.80
N GLY A 261 3.77 22.47 -15.78
CA GLY A 261 2.85 22.61 -16.88
C GLY A 261 1.98 23.86 -16.81
N THR A 262 1.17 24.06 -17.85
CA THR A 262 0.19 25.14 -17.97
C THR A 262 -1.22 24.56 -18.00
N VAL A 263 -2.13 25.12 -17.21
CA VAL A 263 -3.56 24.79 -17.29
C VAL A 263 -4.10 25.25 -18.63
N LEU A 264 -4.55 24.31 -19.47
CA LEU A 264 -5.15 24.60 -20.77
C LEU A 264 -6.64 24.90 -20.64
N GLU A 265 -7.35 24.07 -19.88
CA GLU A 265 -8.80 24.13 -19.75
C GLU A 265 -9.22 23.79 -18.32
N MET A 266 -10.31 24.41 -17.87
CA MET A 266 -10.97 24.13 -16.60
C MET A 266 -12.28 23.38 -16.84
N GLU A 267 -12.69 22.54 -15.89
CA GLU A 267 -13.90 21.70 -16.02
C GLU A 267 -13.90 20.88 -17.33
N TYR A 268 -12.70 20.43 -17.73
CA TYR A 268 -12.47 19.76 -18.99
C TYR A 268 -13.31 18.49 -19.08
N CYS A 269 -14.14 18.42 -20.11
CA CYS A 269 -14.99 17.27 -20.39
C CYS A 269 -14.26 16.32 -21.35
N PHE A 270 -14.01 15.09 -20.90
CA PHE A 270 -13.40 14.04 -21.72
C PHE A 270 -14.40 12.91 -22.03
N GLU A 271 -15.70 13.19 -21.89
CA GLU A 271 -16.80 12.23 -22.09
C GLU A 271 -16.76 11.56 -23.46
N GLU A 272 -16.46 12.30 -24.54
CA GLU A 272 -16.35 11.70 -25.89
C GLU A 272 -15.25 10.66 -25.98
N ALA A 273 -14.11 10.90 -25.32
CA ALA A 273 -13.01 9.94 -25.28
C ALA A 273 -13.37 8.76 -24.37
N ALA A 274 -14.04 9.02 -23.25
CA ALA A 274 -14.46 8.01 -22.29
C ALA A 274 -15.55 7.07 -22.84
N LYS A 275 -16.51 7.60 -23.61
CA LYS A 275 -17.54 6.80 -24.32
C LYS A 275 -16.96 5.77 -25.28
N LYS A 276 -15.79 6.05 -25.86
CA LYS A 276 -15.10 5.07 -26.73
C LYS A 276 -14.53 3.90 -25.94
N LEU A 277 -14.14 4.12 -24.68
CA LEU A 277 -13.63 3.06 -23.79
C LEU A 277 -14.77 2.29 -23.10
N LEU A 278 -15.85 3.00 -22.78
CA LEU A 278 -16.98 2.51 -22.00
C LEU A 278 -18.29 2.89 -22.70
N PRO A 279 -18.64 2.21 -23.81
CA PRO A 279 -19.83 2.54 -24.59
C PRO A 279 -21.12 2.25 -23.80
N ASP A 280 -21.10 1.24 -22.93
CA ASP A 280 -22.26 0.80 -22.16
C ASP A 280 -22.45 1.54 -20.81
N TRP A 281 -21.54 2.45 -20.48
CA TRP A 281 -21.63 3.22 -19.24
C TRP A 281 -22.69 4.33 -19.36
N GLU A 282 -23.54 4.49 -18.35
CA GLU A 282 -24.52 5.58 -18.32
C GLU A 282 -23.84 6.91 -17.98
N TRP A 283 -23.72 7.79 -18.98
CA TRP A 283 -23.15 9.12 -18.84
C TRP A 283 -24.27 10.14 -18.54
N ASP A 284 -24.26 10.71 -17.34
CA ASP A 284 -25.22 11.74 -16.89
C ASP A 284 -24.75 13.19 -17.16
N GLY A 285 -23.65 13.36 -17.93
CA GLY A 285 -23.01 14.64 -18.23
C GLY A 285 -22.20 15.27 -17.09
N VAL A 286 -22.25 14.68 -15.88
CA VAL A 286 -21.39 15.02 -14.73
C VAL A 286 -20.16 14.11 -14.72
N HIS A 287 -20.34 12.84 -15.03
CA HIS A 287 -19.23 11.90 -15.20
C HIS A 287 -18.38 12.30 -16.42
N GLY A 288 -17.06 12.29 -16.27
CA GLY A 288 -16.13 12.65 -17.34
C GLY A 288 -15.73 14.12 -17.36
N ARG A 289 -16.00 14.89 -16.29
CA ARG A 289 -15.45 16.24 -16.10
C ARG A 289 -14.33 16.21 -15.06
N VAL A 290 -13.14 16.66 -15.45
CA VAL A 290 -12.02 16.88 -14.53
C VAL A 290 -11.83 18.37 -14.24
N PRO A 291 -11.37 18.73 -13.03
CA PRO A 291 -11.01 20.10 -12.70
C PRO A 291 -10.12 20.79 -13.73
N TYR A 292 -9.06 20.12 -14.21
CA TYR A 292 -8.08 20.72 -15.10
C TYR A 292 -7.59 19.74 -16.18
N GLN A 293 -7.43 20.24 -17.40
CA GLN A 293 -6.50 19.68 -18.38
C GLN A 293 -5.23 20.53 -18.35
N VAL A 294 -4.08 19.89 -18.13
CA VAL A 294 -2.78 20.56 -18.05
C VAL A 294 -1.89 20.05 -19.17
N GLN A 295 -1.24 20.95 -19.89
CA GLN A 295 -0.14 20.61 -20.79
C GLN A 295 1.18 20.80 -20.06
N LEU A 296 1.90 19.70 -19.87
CA LEU A 296 3.22 19.68 -19.27
C LEU A 296 4.23 20.32 -20.22
N ASP A 297 5.33 20.82 -19.68
CA ASP A 297 6.41 21.43 -20.47
C ASP A 297 7.10 20.42 -21.40
N THR A 298 6.91 19.13 -21.15
CA THR A 298 7.32 18.03 -22.04
C THR A 298 6.44 17.92 -23.29
N GLY A 299 5.34 18.68 -23.39
CA GLY A 299 4.36 18.65 -24.46
C GLY A 299 3.18 17.71 -24.23
N VAL A 300 3.28 16.82 -23.24
CA VAL A 300 2.26 15.82 -22.89
C VAL A 300 1.08 16.47 -22.14
N LYS A 301 -0.14 15.99 -22.38
CA LYS A 301 -1.33 16.43 -21.65
C LYS A 301 -1.68 15.46 -20.52
N VAL A 302 -2.08 16.01 -19.38
CA VAL A 302 -2.57 15.25 -18.22
C VAL A 302 -3.91 15.79 -17.74
N LEU A 303 -4.73 14.90 -17.18
CA LEU A 303 -6.03 15.18 -16.60
C LEU A 303 -5.90 15.15 -15.08
N VAL A 304 -6.21 16.27 -14.44
CA VAL A 304 -6.17 16.40 -12.99
C VAL A 304 -7.56 16.08 -12.46
N HIS A 305 -7.79 14.84 -12.02
CA HIS A 305 -9.12 14.36 -11.63
C HIS A 305 -9.66 14.98 -10.33
N ARG A 306 -8.80 15.56 -9.49
CA ARG A 306 -9.19 16.30 -8.28
C ARG A 306 -8.36 17.55 -8.09
N ASP A 307 -9.00 18.64 -7.68
CA ASP A 307 -8.32 19.85 -7.26
C ASP A 307 -7.80 19.71 -5.82
N GLU A 308 -6.83 18.82 -5.64
CA GLU A 308 -6.21 18.54 -4.34
C GLU A 308 -4.69 18.73 -4.39
N HIS A 309 -4.15 19.14 -3.25
CA HIS A 309 -2.75 19.55 -3.12
C HIS A 309 -1.75 18.42 -3.34
N TRP A 310 -2.16 17.16 -3.26
CA TRP A 310 -1.28 16.02 -3.57
C TRP A 310 -1.22 15.70 -5.08
N LEU A 311 -2.08 16.30 -5.91
CA LEU A 311 -2.10 16.09 -7.37
C LEU A 311 -1.60 17.32 -8.13
N VAL A 312 -2.01 18.51 -7.71
CA VAL A 312 -1.67 19.76 -8.38
C VAL A 312 -1.38 20.87 -7.39
N ARG A 313 -0.28 21.59 -7.63
CA ARG A 313 0.25 22.69 -6.81
C ARG A 313 0.63 23.88 -7.69
N ASP A 314 0.73 25.06 -7.08
CA ASP A 314 1.29 26.25 -7.74
C ASP A 314 2.79 26.03 -8.00
N LEU A 315 3.25 26.21 -9.24
CA LEU A 315 4.65 25.97 -9.61
C LEU A 315 5.62 26.88 -8.86
N ARG A 316 5.19 28.08 -8.42
CA ARG A 316 6.01 29.00 -7.63
C ARG A 316 6.22 28.50 -6.20
N LEU A 317 5.36 27.59 -5.76
CA LEU A 317 5.35 27.01 -4.42
C LEU A 317 5.88 25.57 -4.41
N GLN A 318 5.74 24.82 -5.50
CA GLN A 318 6.27 23.48 -5.68
C GLN A 318 7.16 23.45 -6.91
N GLU A 319 8.47 23.27 -6.71
CA GLU A 319 9.40 23.06 -7.82
C GLU A 319 9.22 21.67 -8.45
N ALA A 320 9.63 21.56 -9.71
CA ALA A 320 9.68 20.29 -10.40
C ALA A 320 10.72 19.36 -9.77
N GLY A 321 10.48 18.05 -9.81
CA GLY A 321 11.39 17.05 -9.26
C GLY A 321 10.68 15.83 -8.71
N ILE A 322 11.43 14.97 -8.03
CA ILE A 322 10.89 13.73 -7.47
C ILE A 322 9.84 14.08 -6.41
N ARG A 323 8.70 13.38 -6.41
CA ARG A 323 7.65 13.52 -5.38
C ARG A 323 8.00 12.68 -4.12
N GLN A 324 9.23 12.85 -3.65
CA GLN A 324 9.77 12.27 -2.42
C GLN A 324 10.35 13.40 -1.56
N ALA A 325 10.10 13.37 -0.25
CA ALA A 325 10.78 14.25 0.69
C ALA A 325 12.23 13.78 0.88
N ALA A 326 13.06 14.65 1.48
CA ALA A 326 14.50 14.42 1.65
C ALA A 326 14.87 13.17 2.49
N ASN A 327 13.93 12.62 3.28
CA ASN A 327 14.10 11.39 4.06
C ASN A 327 13.63 10.12 3.30
N GLY A 328 13.27 10.23 2.02
CA GLY A 328 12.69 9.15 1.23
C GLY A 328 11.17 8.94 1.42
N VAL A 329 10.52 9.69 2.32
CA VAL A 329 9.06 9.63 2.55
C VAL A 329 8.34 10.58 1.59
N HIS A 330 7.22 10.22 0.99
CA HIS A 330 6.55 11.05 -0.01
C HIS A 330 6.12 12.44 0.50
N CYS A 331 6.44 13.51 -0.25
CA CYS A 331 6.09 14.90 0.09
C CYS A 331 4.63 15.23 -0.27
N CYS A 332 3.68 14.48 0.30
CA CYS A 332 2.25 14.64 0.06
C CYS A 332 1.56 15.53 1.11
N LYS A 333 2.30 16.14 2.04
CA LYS A 333 1.74 16.98 3.11
C LYS A 333 1.07 18.24 2.53
N ARG A 334 -0.06 18.61 3.12
CA ARG A 334 -0.77 19.86 2.80
C ARG A 334 0.04 21.10 3.15
N ILE A 335 0.64 21.08 4.34
CA ILE A 335 1.44 22.17 4.86
C ILE A 335 2.90 21.73 4.81
N GLU A 336 3.69 22.47 4.05
CA GLU A 336 5.13 22.26 3.93
C GLU A 336 5.85 23.39 4.64
N ARG A 337 6.80 23.06 5.52
CA ARG A 337 7.71 24.04 6.11
C ARG A 337 9.00 24.04 5.31
N ARG A 338 9.44 25.21 4.86
CA ARG A 338 10.69 25.38 4.11
C ARG A 338 11.36 26.69 4.46
N GLN A 339 12.68 26.72 4.29
CA GLN A 339 13.45 27.95 4.41
C GLN A 339 13.63 28.59 3.04
N ARG A 340 13.27 29.87 2.91
CA ARG A 340 13.49 30.65 1.67
C ARG A 340 14.02 32.03 2.04
N ASN A 341 15.15 32.41 1.44
CA ASN A 341 15.83 33.69 1.73
C ASN A 341 16.10 33.89 3.24
N GLY A 342 16.50 32.83 3.94
CA GLY A 342 16.79 32.86 5.38
C GLY A 342 15.57 32.86 6.31
N VAL A 343 14.35 32.99 5.79
CA VAL A 343 13.11 33.00 6.59
C VAL A 343 12.39 31.65 6.47
N TRP A 344 11.99 31.10 7.60
CA TRP A 344 11.14 29.90 7.65
C TRP A 344 9.70 30.26 7.31
N GLN A 345 9.12 29.49 6.39
CA GLN A 345 7.76 29.71 5.90
C GLN A 345 6.99 28.39 5.89
N ALA A 346 5.75 28.44 6.37
CA ALA A 346 4.76 27.38 6.20
C ALA A 346 3.90 27.70 4.96
N VAL A 347 3.92 26.79 3.99
CA VAL A 347 3.17 26.87 2.74
C VAL A 347 1.97 25.95 2.83
N ASP A 348 0.75 26.49 2.84
CA ASP A 348 -0.47 25.68 2.69
C ASP A 348 -0.77 25.50 1.20
N HIS A 349 -0.39 24.36 0.65
CA HIS A 349 -0.57 24.04 -0.77
C HIS A 349 -2.04 23.99 -1.19
N LYS A 350 -2.99 23.84 -0.25
CA LYS A 350 -4.43 23.89 -0.55
C LYS A 350 -4.95 25.31 -0.69
N THR A 351 -4.40 26.28 0.04
CA THR A 351 -4.86 27.68 -0.03
C THR A 351 -3.89 28.60 -0.77
N CYS A 352 -2.74 28.08 -1.19
CA CYS A 352 -1.60 28.82 -1.74
C CYS A 352 -1.10 29.95 -0.83
N LYS A 353 -1.44 29.91 0.47
CA LYS A 353 -1.03 30.91 1.45
C LYS A 353 0.33 30.54 2.02
N VAL A 354 1.23 31.52 2.04
CA VAL A 354 2.55 31.43 2.65
C VAL A 354 2.52 32.26 3.92
N ARG A 355 2.93 31.66 5.04
CA ARG A 355 3.02 32.36 6.34
C ARG A 355 4.41 32.17 6.94
N PRO A 356 4.99 33.18 7.59
CA PRO A 356 6.17 32.97 8.43
C PRO A 356 5.89 31.92 9.50
N CYS A 357 6.88 31.10 9.84
CA CYS A 357 6.82 30.16 10.96
C CYS A 357 8.18 30.03 11.63
N ASP A 358 8.20 29.45 12.82
CA ASP A 358 9.44 29.11 13.51
C ASP A 358 10.17 27.95 12.79
N PRO A 359 11.51 27.85 12.94
CA PRO A 359 12.26 26.68 12.48
C PRO A 359 11.68 25.40 13.09
N PRO A 360 11.73 24.25 12.37
CA PRO A 360 11.41 22.97 13.00
C PRO A 360 12.34 22.77 14.19
N GLU A 361 11.77 22.41 15.34
CA GLU A 361 12.54 21.97 16.50
C GLU A 361 13.32 20.70 16.08
N SER A 362 14.58 20.59 16.49
CA SER A 362 15.49 19.52 16.03
C SER A 362 15.08 18.11 16.46
N ASP A 363 13.99 17.97 17.24
CA ASP A 363 13.70 16.76 18.01
C ASP A 363 12.58 15.88 17.44
N ASP A 364 11.97 16.25 16.32
CA ASP A 364 10.95 15.42 15.64
C ASP A 364 11.61 14.42 14.68
N SER A 365 12.30 13.43 15.25
CA SER A 365 12.77 12.22 14.54
C SER A 365 11.78 11.07 14.78
N ASP A 366 10.67 11.07 14.04
CA ASP A 366 9.72 9.94 13.96
C ASP A 366 9.97 9.07 12.72
#